data_AF-A0A4R7G791-F1
#
_entry.id   AF-A0A4R7G791-F1
#
_cell.length_a   1.000
_cell.length_b   1.000
_cell.length_c   1.000
_cell.angle_alpha   90.00
_cell.angle_beta   90.00
_cell.angle_gamma   90.00
#
_symmetry.space_group_name_H-M   'P 1'
#
loop_
_entity.id
_entity.type
_entity.pdbx_description
1 polymer ?
#
loop_
_entity_poly.entity_id
_entity_poly.type
_entity_poly.pdbx_seq_one_letter_code
_entity_poly.pdbx_strand_id
1 'polypeptide(L)'
;MSQPTHPSGADGEWQQGPDGQWHKVARKPVAAPGSPEAPPAGPAPGQPDQRAAQPDQRPGQSSGRPSGAPGVPVSAGEEQGWGVAMHLGGVFLSWLVPLVLWLVFRQRSRMLDDHGKEALNFQITLFIAYLVGAATTIILIGFLILFLAWVLSVVFSILAAVAAYNRRPYRYPLTIRFIK
;
A
#
# COMPACT_ATOMS: atom_id res chain seq x y z
N MET A 1 -22.36 8.37 -33.78
CA MET A 1 -21.35 8.93 -32.86
C MET A 1 -21.86 10.29 -32.40
N SER A 2 -22.30 10.38 -31.17
CA SER A 2 -22.89 11.60 -30.59
C SER A 2 -21.77 12.58 -30.26
N GLN A 3 -21.80 13.80 -30.79
CA GLN A 3 -20.82 14.83 -30.44
C GLN A 3 -20.95 15.19 -28.95
N PRO A 4 -19.83 15.38 -28.23
CA PRO A 4 -19.87 15.85 -26.84
C PRO A 4 -20.45 17.27 -26.79
N THR A 5 -21.58 17.42 -26.11
CA THR A 5 -22.29 18.70 -25.96
C THR A 5 -21.51 19.64 -25.05
N HIS A 6 -21.31 20.88 -25.50
CA HIS A 6 -20.66 21.94 -24.72
C HIS A 6 -21.40 22.17 -23.38
N PRO A 7 -20.72 22.15 -22.22
CA PRO A 7 -21.36 22.41 -20.93
C PRO A 7 -21.77 23.89 -20.84
N SER A 8 -23.07 24.17 -20.77
CA SER A 8 -23.59 25.55 -20.58
C SER A 8 -23.77 25.82 -19.09
N GLY A 9 -22.88 26.62 -18.52
CA GLY A 9 -22.87 27.03 -17.11
C GLY A 9 -21.99 28.28 -16.93
N ALA A 10 -22.57 29.33 -16.35
CA ALA A 10 -22.07 30.70 -16.40
C ALA A 10 -21.08 31.03 -15.27
N ASP A 11 -19.83 30.53 -15.34
CA ASP A 11 -18.78 30.92 -14.39
C ASP A 11 -17.34 30.48 -14.78
N GLY A 12 -16.99 30.39 -16.07
CA GLY A 12 -15.60 30.26 -16.53
C GLY A 12 -15.44 30.08 -18.03
N GLU A 13 -14.24 30.35 -18.56
CA GLU A 13 -13.90 30.04 -19.96
C GLU A 13 -13.57 28.55 -20.07
N TRP A 14 -14.22 27.85 -21.00
CA TRP A 14 -13.95 26.44 -21.27
C TRP A 14 -13.12 26.32 -22.56
N GLN A 15 -12.07 25.52 -22.52
CA GLN A 15 -11.20 25.25 -23.67
C GLN A 15 -11.09 23.74 -23.89
N GLN A 16 -11.14 23.32 -25.16
CA GLN A 16 -11.07 21.91 -25.52
C GLN A 16 -9.62 21.46 -25.62
N GLY A 17 -9.28 20.38 -24.91
CA GLY A 17 -7.96 19.75 -24.91
C GLY A 17 -7.70 18.91 -26.16
N PRO A 18 -6.45 18.44 -26.37
CA PRO A 18 -6.06 17.62 -27.51
C PRO A 18 -6.78 16.25 -27.58
N ASP A 19 -7.33 15.84 -26.45
CA ASP A 19 -8.10 14.61 -26.23
C ASP A 19 -9.61 14.81 -26.49
N GLY A 20 -10.03 16.01 -26.89
CA GLY A 20 -11.43 16.35 -27.17
C GLY A 20 -12.26 16.65 -25.93
N GLN A 21 -11.67 16.65 -24.73
CA GLN A 21 -12.37 16.96 -23.47
C GLN A 21 -12.34 18.46 -23.16
N TRP A 22 -13.38 18.96 -22.49
CA TRP A 22 -13.49 20.37 -22.10
C TRP A 22 -12.85 20.60 -20.72
N HIS A 23 -11.94 21.58 -20.63
CA HIS A 23 -11.30 21.99 -19.38
C HIS A 23 -11.63 23.46 -19.05
N LYS A 24 -11.84 23.78 -17.77
CA LYS A 24 -12.10 25.15 -17.29
C LYS A 24 -10.78 25.90 -17.15
N VAL A 25 -10.62 27.03 -17.82
CA VAL A 25 -9.43 27.87 -17.80
C VAL A 25 -9.69 29.12 -16.96
N ALA A 26 -8.74 29.47 -16.09
CA ALA A 26 -8.82 30.71 -15.31
C ALA A 26 -8.63 31.92 -16.24
N ARG A 27 -9.61 32.84 -16.25
CA ARG A 27 -9.50 34.09 -17.02
C ARG A 27 -8.29 34.88 -16.55
N LYS A 28 -7.38 35.19 -17.47
CA LYS A 28 -6.36 36.23 -17.22
C LYS A 28 -7.08 37.57 -17.07
N PRO A 29 -6.77 38.39 -16.06
CA PRO A 29 -7.31 39.74 -15.99
C PRO A 29 -6.88 40.52 -17.23
N VAL A 30 -7.84 40.89 -18.09
CA VAL A 30 -7.59 41.83 -19.18
C VAL A 30 -7.42 43.20 -18.55
N ALA A 31 -6.23 43.79 -18.68
CA ALA A 31 -5.98 45.16 -18.28
C ALA A 31 -6.87 46.10 -19.10
N ALA A 32 -7.56 47.02 -18.42
CA ALA A 32 -8.41 48.02 -19.07
C ALA A 32 -7.57 49.00 -19.91
N PRO A 33 -8.04 49.45 -21.09
CA PRO A 33 -7.29 50.40 -21.91
C PRO A 33 -7.35 51.79 -21.27
N GLY A 34 -6.19 52.39 -20.96
CA GLY A 34 -6.09 53.82 -20.62
C GLY A 34 -5.44 54.21 -19.28
N SER A 35 -4.71 53.31 -18.60
CA SER A 35 -3.95 53.69 -17.40
C SER A 35 -2.49 54.01 -17.74
N PRO A 36 -1.88 55.11 -17.25
CA PRO A 36 -0.47 55.39 -17.48
C PRO A 36 0.40 54.29 -16.86
N GLU A 37 1.33 53.78 -17.66
CA GLU A 37 2.27 52.72 -17.30
C GLU A 37 3.18 53.20 -16.16
N ALA A 38 3.01 52.62 -14.97
CA ALA A 38 3.90 52.86 -13.85
C ALA A 38 5.27 52.18 -14.12
N PRO A 39 6.41 52.83 -13.81
CA PRO A 39 7.71 52.23 -14.00
C PRO A 39 7.87 50.96 -13.15
N PRO A 40 8.68 49.97 -13.57
CA PRO A 40 8.81 48.70 -12.88
C PRO A 40 9.32 48.93 -11.45
N ALA A 41 8.47 48.64 -10.48
CA ALA A 41 8.86 48.62 -9.08
C ALA A 41 9.91 47.53 -8.87
N GLY A 42 11.10 47.93 -8.40
CA GLY A 42 12.11 46.99 -7.94
C GLY A 42 11.57 46.07 -6.83
N PRO A 43 12.22 44.93 -6.57
CA PRO A 43 11.75 43.97 -5.57
C PRO A 43 11.63 44.65 -4.20
N ALA A 44 10.42 44.62 -3.63
CA ALA A 44 10.15 45.19 -2.32
C ALA A 44 10.94 44.43 -1.23
N PRO A 45 11.71 45.12 -0.37
CA PRO A 45 12.45 44.46 0.70
C PRO A 45 11.45 44.03 1.79
N GLY A 46 11.24 42.72 1.93
CA GLY A 46 10.49 42.17 3.08
C GLY A 46 9.42 41.12 2.79
N GLN A 47 9.27 40.60 1.57
CA GLN A 47 8.41 39.43 1.36
C GLN A 47 9.22 38.14 1.53
N PRO A 48 8.93 37.29 2.53
CA PRO A 48 9.53 35.97 2.60
C PRO A 48 9.11 35.16 1.38
N ASP A 49 10.08 34.54 0.71
CA ASP A 49 9.88 33.65 -0.44
C ASP A 49 8.93 32.50 -0.10
N GLN A 50 7.63 32.68 -0.38
CA GLN A 50 6.62 31.62 -0.24
C GLN A 50 6.72 30.53 -1.33
N ARG A 51 7.72 30.62 -2.21
CA ARG A 51 7.97 29.65 -3.29
C ARG A 51 8.66 28.37 -2.82
N ALA A 52 9.20 28.35 -1.60
CA ALA A 52 9.98 27.22 -1.08
C ALA A 52 9.15 26.15 -0.33
N ALA A 53 7.82 26.25 -0.27
CA ALA A 53 7.00 25.38 0.59
C ALA A 53 5.71 24.84 -0.06
N GLN A 54 5.70 24.62 -1.39
CA GLN A 54 4.66 23.78 -2.00
C GLN A 54 5.22 22.38 -2.28
N PRO A 55 4.76 21.34 -1.58
CA PRO A 55 5.00 19.98 -2.03
C PRO A 55 4.25 19.81 -3.35
N ASP A 56 5.00 19.51 -4.43
CA ASP A 56 4.47 19.08 -5.72
C ASP A 56 3.56 17.85 -5.54
N GLN A 57 2.28 18.08 -5.26
CA GLN A 57 1.26 17.04 -5.28
C GLN A 57 0.57 17.07 -6.64
N ARG A 58 1.16 16.38 -7.63
CA ARG A 58 0.44 15.96 -8.83
C ARG A 58 -0.42 14.73 -8.48
N PRO A 59 -1.76 14.78 -8.62
CA PRO A 59 -2.59 13.60 -8.48
C PRO A 59 -2.52 12.80 -9.79
N GLY A 60 -1.81 11.68 -9.75
CA GLY A 60 -1.82 10.69 -10.83
C GLY A 60 -0.46 10.38 -11.43
N GLN A 61 0.39 9.66 -10.68
CA GLN A 61 1.33 8.67 -11.22
C GLN A 61 2.05 7.98 -10.05
N SER A 62 1.42 6.92 -9.51
CA SER A 62 2.12 5.93 -8.70
C SER A 62 1.97 4.55 -9.34
N SER A 63 2.22 4.47 -10.63
CA SER A 63 2.39 3.21 -11.34
C SER A 63 3.89 2.98 -11.60
N GLY A 64 4.50 2.15 -10.76
CA GLY A 64 5.67 1.37 -11.14
C GLY A 64 7.05 1.86 -10.72
N ARG A 65 7.28 2.17 -9.43
CA ARG A 65 8.65 2.13 -8.90
C ARG A 65 8.86 0.81 -8.17
N PRO A 66 9.84 -0.03 -8.55
CA PRO A 66 10.16 -1.21 -7.75
C PRO A 66 10.69 -0.74 -6.39
N SER A 67 9.89 -0.96 -5.35
CA SER A 67 10.16 -0.57 -3.97
C SER A 67 11.25 -1.43 -3.29
N GLY A 68 12.27 -1.83 -4.04
CA GLY A 68 13.40 -2.64 -3.56
C GLY A 68 14.58 -1.83 -3.01
N ALA A 69 14.54 -0.50 -3.08
CA ALA A 69 15.65 0.33 -2.60
C ALA A 69 15.68 0.42 -1.06
N PRO A 70 16.81 0.11 -0.40
CA PRO A 70 16.99 0.32 1.03
C PRO A 70 16.74 1.79 1.42
N GLY A 71 16.02 2.02 2.51
CA GLY A 71 15.77 3.37 3.06
C GLY A 71 14.53 4.08 2.53
N VAL A 72 13.84 3.57 1.50
CA VAL A 72 12.56 4.13 1.05
C VAL A 72 11.41 3.51 1.87
N PRO A 73 10.60 4.34 2.59
CA PRO A 73 9.40 3.87 3.29
C PRO A 73 8.43 3.17 2.34
N VAL A 74 7.77 2.12 2.81
CA VAL A 74 6.79 1.37 2.00
C VAL A 74 5.49 2.16 1.91
N SER A 75 4.90 2.29 0.72
CA SER A 75 3.60 2.96 0.59
C SER A 75 2.47 2.11 1.17
N ALA A 76 1.39 2.75 1.59
CA ALA A 76 0.34 2.06 2.34
C ALA A 76 -0.41 0.97 1.52
N GLY A 77 -0.46 1.09 0.20
CA GLY A 77 -0.98 0.06 -0.70
C GLY A 77 -0.04 -1.13 -0.84
N GLU A 78 1.27 -0.88 -0.87
CA GLU A 78 2.29 -1.93 -0.88
C GLU A 78 2.35 -2.65 0.47
N GLU A 79 2.19 -1.95 1.59
CA GLU A 79 2.08 -2.58 2.91
C GLU A 79 0.90 -3.58 2.97
N GLN A 80 -0.25 -3.22 2.39
CA GLN A 80 -1.39 -4.14 2.30
C GLN A 80 -1.05 -5.35 1.42
N GLY A 81 -0.47 -5.13 0.24
CA GLY A 81 -0.10 -6.20 -0.68
C GLY A 81 0.92 -7.17 -0.08
N TRP A 82 2.00 -6.65 0.52
CA TRP A 82 3.03 -7.45 1.17
C TRP A 82 2.52 -8.13 2.44
N GLY A 83 1.68 -7.47 3.23
CA GLY A 83 1.05 -8.08 4.41
C GLY A 83 0.17 -9.27 4.05
N VAL A 84 -0.64 -9.16 2.99
CA VAL A 84 -1.42 -10.29 2.45
C VAL A 84 -0.49 -11.40 1.95
N ALA A 85 0.57 -11.04 1.20
CA ALA A 85 1.53 -12.00 0.65
C ALA A 85 2.26 -12.80 1.75
N MET A 86 2.60 -12.17 2.88
CA MET A 86 3.21 -12.86 4.02
C MET A 86 2.34 -14.01 4.56
N HIS A 87 1.02 -13.79 4.67
CA HIS A 87 0.11 -14.80 5.24
C HIS A 87 -0.28 -15.88 4.22
N LEU A 88 -0.60 -15.47 2.98
CA LEU A 88 -1.02 -16.41 1.93
C LEU A 88 0.15 -17.20 1.36
N GLY A 89 1.31 -16.55 1.17
CA GLY A 89 2.51 -17.23 0.71
C GLY A 89 3.00 -18.29 1.71
N GLY A 90 2.73 -18.10 3.00
CA GLY A 90 2.96 -19.11 4.03
C GLY A 90 2.17 -20.40 3.82
N VAL A 91 0.97 -20.35 3.24
CA VAL A 91 0.18 -21.56 2.97
C VAL A 91 0.85 -22.46 1.93
N PHE A 92 1.49 -21.86 0.92
CA PHE A 92 2.08 -22.60 -0.21
C PHE A 92 3.54 -22.98 0.03
N LEU A 93 4.32 -22.09 0.66
CA LEU A 93 5.76 -22.23 0.81
C LEU A 93 6.21 -22.23 2.28
N SER A 94 5.27 -22.40 3.21
CA SER A 94 5.50 -22.47 4.65
C SER A 94 6.27 -21.26 5.19
N TRP A 95 7.06 -21.45 6.25
CA TRP A 95 7.78 -20.41 6.98
C TRP A 95 8.78 -19.61 6.14
N LEU A 96 9.18 -20.11 4.97
CA LEU A 96 10.21 -19.47 4.13
C LEU A 96 9.74 -18.13 3.56
N VAL A 97 8.50 -18.04 3.08
CA VAL A 97 7.94 -16.78 2.54
C VAL A 97 7.83 -15.69 3.60
N PRO A 98 7.12 -15.89 4.73
CA PRO A 98 7.04 -14.85 5.75
C PRO A 98 8.41 -14.54 6.34
N LEU A 99 9.36 -15.49 6.42
CA LEU A 99 10.73 -15.19 6.84
C LEU A 99 11.44 -14.22 5.90
N VAL A 100 11.46 -14.52 4.60
CA VAL A 100 12.15 -13.68 3.61
C VAL A 100 11.50 -12.30 3.55
N LEU A 101 10.17 -12.24 3.44
CA LEU A 101 9.45 -10.97 3.37
C LEU A 101 9.61 -10.16 4.67
N TRP A 102 9.57 -10.81 5.83
CA TRP A 102 9.80 -10.15 7.11
C TRP A 102 11.21 -9.54 7.16
N LEU A 103 12.25 -10.28 6.76
CA LEU A 103 13.62 -9.74 6.74
C LEU A 103 13.77 -8.54 5.78
N VAL A 104 13.10 -8.57 4.63
CA VAL A 104 13.14 -7.48 3.65
C VAL A 104 12.43 -6.22 4.15
N PHE A 105 11.30 -6.36 4.85
CA PHE A 105 10.42 -5.24 5.18
C PHE A 105 10.41 -4.81 6.65
N ARG A 106 10.95 -5.60 7.58
CA ARG A 106 10.92 -5.34 9.05
C ARG A 106 11.47 -3.99 9.47
N GLN A 107 12.45 -3.44 8.74
CA GLN A 107 13.05 -2.14 9.06
C GLN A 107 12.33 -0.97 8.37
N ARG A 108 11.42 -1.26 7.43
CA ARG A 108 10.82 -0.28 6.52
C ARG A 108 9.35 -0.01 6.83
N SER A 109 8.67 -0.95 7.50
CA SER A 109 7.27 -0.80 7.90
C SER A 109 7.01 -1.54 9.19
N ARG A 110 6.43 -0.83 10.17
CA ARG A 110 6.01 -1.42 11.45
C ARG A 110 4.85 -2.40 11.26
N MET A 111 3.93 -2.11 10.35
CA MET A 111 2.83 -3.02 10.00
C MET A 111 3.37 -4.34 9.45
N LEU A 112 4.36 -4.27 8.54
CA LEU A 112 4.98 -5.46 7.95
C LEU A 112 5.89 -6.20 8.94
N ASP A 113 6.52 -5.50 9.89
CA ASP A 113 7.22 -6.13 11.01
C ASP A 113 6.24 -6.96 11.86
N ASP A 114 5.12 -6.37 12.26
CA ASP A 114 4.11 -7.03 13.10
C ASP A 114 3.49 -8.26 12.39
N HIS A 115 3.05 -8.10 11.14
CA HIS A 115 2.48 -9.22 10.37
C HIS A 115 3.52 -10.28 10.02
N GLY A 116 4.74 -9.87 9.67
CA GLY A 116 5.82 -10.80 9.31
C GLY A 116 6.22 -11.71 10.47
N LYS A 117 6.40 -11.14 11.68
CA LYS A 117 6.68 -11.92 12.90
C LYS A 117 5.58 -12.93 13.19
N GLU A 118 4.33 -12.49 13.08
CA GLU A 118 3.16 -13.30 13.44
C GLU A 118 2.91 -14.41 12.42
N ALA A 119 3.05 -14.12 11.13
CA ALA A 119 3.02 -15.12 10.05
C ALA A 119 4.15 -16.15 10.21
N LEU A 120 5.37 -15.70 10.49
CA LEU A 120 6.52 -16.58 10.67
C LEU A 120 6.35 -17.50 11.88
N ASN A 121 5.95 -16.94 13.02
CA ASN A 121 5.67 -17.71 14.24
C ASN A 121 4.58 -18.77 13.99
N PHE A 122 3.50 -18.41 13.29
CA PHE A 122 2.42 -19.34 12.97
C PHE A 122 2.89 -20.46 12.04
N GLN A 123 3.63 -20.14 10.98
CA GLN A 123 4.14 -21.15 10.05
C GLN A 123 5.14 -22.11 10.70
N ILE A 124 5.99 -21.61 11.61
CA ILE A 124 6.86 -22.49 12.41
C ILE A 124 6.02 -23.38 13.34
N THR A 125 4.98 -22.83 13.97
CA THR A 125 4.07 -23.61 14.83
C THR A 125 3.39 -24.73 14.04
N LEU A 126 2.87 -24.44 12.85
CA LEU A 126 2.28 -25.43 11.95
C LEU A 126 3.31 -26.44 11.47
N PHE A 127 4.52 -26.02 11.15
CA PHE A 127 5.60 -26.92 10.74
C PHE A 127 5.90 -27.96 11.82
N ILE A 128 5.96 -27.54 13.08
CA ILE A 128 6.10 -28.47 14.21
C ILE A 128 4.89 -29.41 14.31
N ALA A 129 3.67 -28.89 14.17
CA ALA A 129 2.46 -29.72 14.17
C ALA A 129 2.47 -30.77 13.05
N TYR A 130 2.96 -30.42 11.86
CA TYR A 130 3.12 -31.36 10.75
C TYR A 130 4.18 -32.43 11.05
N LEU A 131 5.31 -32.08 11.68
CA LEU A 131 6.32 -33.07 12.07
C LEU A 131 5.77 -34.06 13.11
N VAL A 132 5.04 -33.57 14.12
CA VAL A 132 4.40 -34.42 15.13
C VAL A 132 3.29 -35.28 14.50
N GLY A 133 2.48 -34.69 13.63
CA GLY A 133 1.45 -35.41 12.87
C GLY A 133 2.07 -36.52 12.02
N ALA A 134 3.15 -36.23 11.29
CA ALA A 134 3.86 -37.21 10.48
C ALA A 134 4.42 -38.36 11.33
N ALA A 135 5.07 -38.07 12.46
CA ALA A 135 5.60 -39.11 13.35
C ALA A 135 4.51 -40.02 13.95
N THR A 136 3.34 -39.45 14.25
CA THR A 136 2.19 -40.19 14.82
C THR A 136 1.31 -40.89 13.78
N THR A 137 1.63 -40.79 12.48
CA THR A 137 0.92 -41.56 11.44
C THR A 137 1.13 -43.08 11.60
N ILE A 138 2.23 -43.50 12.23
CA ILE A 138 2.53 -44.92 12.52
C ILE A 138 1.40 -45.57 13.34
N ILE A 139 0.73 -44.79 14.20
CA ILE A 139 -0.41 -45.22 15.01
C ILE A 139 -1.76 -44.69 14.49
N LEU A 140 -1.82 -44.28 13.22
CA LEU A 140 -2.97 -43.76 12.47
C LEU A 140 -3.57 -42.42 12.96
N ILE A 141 -3.28 -41.97 14.18
CA ILE A 141 -3.77 -40.68 14.72
C ILE A 141 -3.18 -39.49 13.94
N GLY A 142 -1.98 -39.64 13.39
CA GLY A 142 -1.30 -38.58 12.64
C GLY A 142 -2.10 -37.99 11.49
N PHE A 143 -2.91 -38.80 10.78
CA PHE A 143 -3.72 -38.31 9.67
C PHE A 143 -4.71 -37.21 10.09
N LEU A 144 -5.33 -37.35 11.26
CA LEU A 144 -6.25 -36.36 11.79
C LEU A 144 -5.53 -35.05 12.15
N ILE A 145 -4.33 -35.16 12.74
CA ILE A 145 -3.50 -34.00 13.09
C ILE A 145 -3.07 -33.25 11.83
N LEU A 146 -2.56 -33.96 10.82
CA LEU A 146 -2.13 -33.35 9.56
C LEU A 146 -3.30 -32.65 8.84
N PHE A 147 -4.47 -33.29 8.80
CA PHE A 147 -5.66 -32.70 8.20
C PHE A 147 -6.11 -31.45 8.95
N LEU A 148 -6.18 -31.50 10.29
CA LEU A 148 -6.59 -30.36 11.09
C LEU A 148 -5.58 -29.20 10.99
N ALA A 149 -4.28 -29.48 11.02
CA ALA A 149 -3.23 -28.48 10.83
C ALA A 149 -3.34 -27.80 9.45
N TRP A 150 -3.65 -28.55 8.40
CA TRP A 150 -3.89 -28.01 7.07
C TRP A 150 -5.11 -27.08 7.02
N VAL A 151 -6.24 -27.50 7.60
CA VAL A 151 -7.44 -26.66 7.67
C VAL A 151 -7.17 -25.38 8.46
N LEU A 152 -6.53 -25.49 9.63
CA LEU A 152 -6.19 -24.32 10.46
C LEU A 152 -5.22 -23.37 9.74
N SER A 153 -4.25 -23.91 9.00
CA SER A 153 -3.33 -23.13 8.15
C SER A 153 -4.10 -22.24 7.19
N VAL A 154 -4.98 -22.84 6.38
CA VAL A 154 -5.75 -22.10 5.37
C VAL A 154 -6.67 -21.07 6.03
N VAL A 155 -7.47 -21.49 7.01
CA VAL A 155 -8.47 -20.62 7.65
C VAL A 155 -7.80 -19.42 8.31
N PHE A 156 -6.80 -19.64 9.15
CA PHE A 156 -6.17 -18.54 9.86
C PHE A 156 -5.32 -17.65 8.94
N SER A 157 -4.66 -18.22 7.92
CA SER A 157 -3.95 -17.39 6.92
C SER A 157 -4.90 -16.47 6.15
N ILE A 158 -6.11 -16.93 5.81
CA ILE A 158 -7.12 -16.07 5.16
C ILE A 158 -7.57 -14.95 6.12
N LEU A 159 -7.87 -15.26 7.38
CA LEU A 159 -8.25 -14.24 8.37
C LEU A 159 -7.15 -13.21 8.59
N ALA A 160 -5.90 -13.67 8.65
CA ALA A 160 -4.73 -12.79 8.78
C ALA A 160 -4.50 -11.94 7.52
N ALA A 161 -4.70 -12.50 6.33
CA ALA A 161 -4.63 -11.77 5.07
C ALA A 161 -5.72 -10.69 4.98
N VAL A 162 -6.96 -11.01 5.36
CA VAL A 162 -8.06 -10.03 5.42
C VAL A 162 -7.75 -8.93 6.43
N ALA A 163 -7.20 -9.27 7.60
CA ALA A 163 -6.77 -8.28 8.58
C ALA A 163 -5.64 -7.39 8.05
N ALA A 164 -4.64 -7.97 7.38
CA ALA A 164 -3.54 -7.24 6.76
C ALA A 164 -4.03 -6.28 5.65
N TYR A 165 -4.96 -6.74 4.81
CA TYR A 165 -5.60 -5.90 3.80
C TYR A 165 -6.32 -4.69 4.42
N ASN A 166 -7.00 -4.91 5.56
CA ASN A 166 -7.66 -3.86 6.33
C ASN A 166 -6.71 -3.04 7.24
N ARG A 167 -5.39 -3.28 7.17
CA ARG A 167 -4.35 -2.66 8.02
C ARG A 167 -4.61 -2.81 9.51
N ARG A 168 -5.19 -3.94 9.91
CA ARG A 168 -5.43 -4.30 11.31
C ARG A 168 -4.38 -5.30 11.78
N PRO A 169 -3.81 -5.13 12.99
CA PRO A 169 -2.97 -6.16 13.55
C PRO A 169 -3.79 -7.44 13.70
N TYR A 170 -3.19 -8.57 13.35
CA TYR A 170 -3.78 -9.89 13.52
C TYR A 170 -2.87 -10.71 14.41
N ARG A 171 -3.44 -11.47 15.34
CA ARG A 171 -2.70 -12.43 16.18
C ARG A 171 -3.29 -13.80 15.93
N TYR A 172 -2.46 -14.75 15.51
CA TYR A 172 -2.91 -16.11 15.23
C TYR A 172 -3.30 -16.80 16.54
N PRO A 173 -4.52 -17.33 16.64
CA PRO A 173 -4.84 -18.27 17.70
C PRO A 173 -3.91 -19.48 17.60
N LEU A 174 -3.49 -20.03 18.75
CA LEU A 174 -2.65 -21.23 18.83
C LEU A 174 -1.20 -21.08 18.32
N THR A 175 -0.71 -19.85 18.11
CA THR A 175 0.69 -19.63 17.69
C THR A 175 1.65 -19.53 18.86
N ILE A 176 2.79 -20.20 18.74
CA ILE A 176 3.93 -20.05 19.65
C ILE A 176 4.78 -18.87 19.17
N ARG A 177 4.95 -17.86 20.04
CA ARG A 177 5.70 -16.63 19.72
C ARG A 177 7.20 -16.80 19.99
N PHE A 178 7.91 -17.29 18.98
CA PHE A 178 9.39 -17.35 19.01
C PHE A 178 10.01 -15.96 18.87
N ILE A 179 9.41 -15.12 18.01
CA ILE A 179 9.87 -13.76 17.74
C ILE A 179 8.85 -12.76 18.30
N LYS A 180 9.33 -11.73 19.02
CA LYS A 180 8.55 -10.66 19.66
C LYS A 180 8.77 -9.32 18.96
#